data_AF-A0A7V9NHY9-F1
#
_entry.id   AF-A0A7V9NHY9-F1
#
_cell.length_a   1.000
_cell.length_b   1.000
_cell.length_c   1.000
_cell.angle_alpha   90.00
_cell.angle_beta   90.00
_cell.angle_gamma   90.00
#
_symmetry.space_group_name_H-M   'P 1'
#
loop_
_entity.id
_entity.type
_entity.pdbx_description
1 polymer ?
#
loop_
_entity_poly.entity_id
_entity_poly.type
_entity_poly.pdbx_seq_one_letter_code
_entity_poly.pdbx_strand_id
1 'polypeptide(L)'
;MTAADAERRLDGAPHSIAAIVAHMVFWQDWFYGRCTGVAEPPAAAAALGWPEVRTGTWPEIHARFLEGLARAAALGERSGELISPAIEFPPMAHYTVGEAIVHMAQHNSHHLGQVILLRRLMGLWPPPSGSFTW
;
A
#
# COMPACT_ATOMS: atom_id res chain seq x y z
N MET A 1 8.28 -14.68 9.89
CA MET A 1 6.81 -14.54 9.79
C MET A 1 6.36 -15.46 8.68
N THR A 2 5.41 -16.34 8.98
CA THR A 2 4.83 -17.28 8.01
C THR A 2 3.65 -16.63 7.26
N ALA A 3 3.13 -17.29 6.22
CA ALA A 3 1.90 -16.85 5.57
C ALA A 3 0.69 -16.87 6.53
N ALA A 4 0.61 -17.91 7.38
CA ALA A 4 -0.44 -18.00 8.39
C ALA A 4 -0.38 -16.85 9.40
N ASP A 5 0.82 -16.43 9.82
CA ASP A 5 0.98 -15.25 10.69
C ASP A 5 0.45 -13.97 10.02
N ALA A 6 0.73 -13.79 8.73
CA ALA A 6 0.31 -12.61 7.98
C ALA A 6 -1.21 -12.54 7.81
N GLU A 7 -1.84 -13.68 7.54
CA GLU A 7 -3.28 -13.79 7.29
C GLU A 7 -4.11 -13.81 8.58
N ARG A 8 -3.50 -14.18 9.71
CA ARG A 8 -4.17 -14.20 11.02
C ARG A 8 -4.61 -12.80 11.45
N ARG A 9 -5.91 -12.62 11.69
CA ARG A 9 -6.47 -11.44 12.36
C ARG A 9 -6.42 -11.65 13.87
N LEU A 10 -5.82 -10.70 14.60
CA LEU A 10 -5.81 -10.70 16.06
C LEU A 10 -7.13 -10.19 16.63
N ASP A 11 -7.49 -10.63 17.83
CA ASP A 11 -8.64 -10.09 18.54
C ASP A 11 -8.47 -8.59 18.79
N GLY A 12 -9.51 -7.82 18.49
CA GLY A 12 -9.50 -6.36 18.59
C GLY A 12 -8.78 -5.63 17.44
N ALA A 13 -8.07 -6.33 16.54
CA ALA A 13 -7.50 -5.73 15.36
C ALA A 13 -8.52 -5.74 14.20
N PRO A 14 -8.78 -4.60 13.53
CA PRO A 14 -9.75 -4.54 12.43
C PRO A 14 -9.28 -5.34 11.19
N HIS A 15 -7.96 -5.43 10.99
CA HIS A 15 -7.34 -6.03 9.80
C HIS A 15 -6.16 -6.91 10.20
N SER A 16 -5.90 -7.98 9.42
CA SER A 16 -4.65 -8.75 9.49
C SER A 16 -3.51 -8.00 8.78
N ILE A 17 -2.28 -8.48 8.95
CA ILE A 17 -1.13 -7.92 8.21
C ILE A 17 -1.35 -8.03 6.70
N ALA A 18 -1.82 -9.18 6.23
CA ALA A 18 -2.11 -9.40 4.82
C ALA A 18 -3.20 -8.44 4.29
N ALA A 19 -4.23 -8.14 5.08
CA ALA A 19 -5.27 -7.18 4.70
C ALA A 19 -4.73 -5.74 4.61
N ILE A 20 -3.82 -5.35 5.52
CA ILE A 20 -3.15 -4.04 5.45
C ILE A 20 -2.25 -3.95 4.22
N VAL A 21 -1.50 -5.00 3.88
CA VAL A 21 -0.68 -5.00 2.66
C VAL A 21 -1.54 -5.00 1.40
N ALA A 22 -2.64 -5.75 1.37
CA ALA A 22 -3.59 -5.70 0.25
C ALA A 22 -4.19 -4.31 0.05
N HIS A 23 -4.47 -3.57 1.13
CA HIS A 23 -4.89 -2.17 1.07
C HIS A 23 -3.80 -1.25 0.48
N MET A 24 -2.54 -1.45 0.85
CA MET A 24 -1.42 -0.72 0.24
C MET A 24 -1.28 -1.04 -1.25
N VAL A 25 -1.40 -2.31 -1.65
CA VAL A 25 -1.38 -2.73 -3.06
C VAL A 25 -2.49 -2.04 -3.86
N PHE A 26 -3.71 -1.99 -3.31
CA PHE A 26 -4.84 -1.32 -3.95
C PHE A 26 -4.52 0.15 -4.29
N TRP A 27 -4.00 0.91 -3.32
CA TRP A 27 -3.68 2.32 -3.54
C TRP A 27 -2.44 2.53 -4.40
N GLN A 28 -1.44 1.65 -4.33
CA GLN A 28 -0.31 1.65 -5.26
C GLN A 28 -0.80 1.49 -6.71
N ASP A 29 -1.67 0.51 -6.98
CA ASP A 29 -2.21 0.26 -8.30
C ASP A 29 -3.03 1.45 -8.82
N TRP A 30 -3.87 2.04 -7.95
CA TRP A 30 -4.67 3.21 -8.32
C TRP A 30 -3.79 4.42 -8.68
N PHE A 31 -2.84 4.79 -7.83
CA PHE A 31 -1.93 5.92 -8.11
C PHE A 31 -1.06 5.66 -9.33
N TYR A 32 -0.54 4.44 -9.49
CA TYR A 32 0.20 4.05 -10.68
C TYR A 32 -0.65 4.20 -11.95
N GLY A 33 -1.92 3.77 -11.90
CA GLY A 33 -2.89 3.97 -12.97
C GLY A 33 -3.04 5.46 -13.32
N ARG A 34 -3.24 6.34 -12.33
CA ARG A 34 -3.32 7.79 -12.57
C ARG A 34 -2.06 8.34 -13.25
N CYS A 35 -0.87 7.97 -12.76
CA CYS A 35 0.42 8.40 -13.33
C CYS A 35 0.69 7.87 -14.75
N THR A 36 -0.01 6.82 -15.18
CA THR A 36 0.11 6.20 -16.51
C THR A 36 -1.07 6.51 -17.43
N GLY A 37 -1.97 7.39 -17.00
CA GLY A 37 -3.07 7.91 -17.82
C GLY A 37 -4.39 7.17 -17.68
N VAL A 38 -4.48 6.17 -16.79
CA VAL A 38 -5.73 5.50 -16.46
C VAL A 38 -6.54 6.41 -15.53
N ALA A 39 -7.74 6.80 -15.94
CA ALA A 39 -8.64 7.70 -15.20
C ALA A 39 -9.70 6.94 -14.38
N GLU A 40 -9.25 6.00 -13.55
CA GLU A 40 -10.16 5.35 -12.59
C GLU A 40 -10.52 6.31 -11.46
N PRO A 41 -11.81 6.41 -11.09
CA PRO A 41 -12.22 7.21 -9.96
C PRO A 41 -11.64 6.61 -8.65
N PRO A 42 -11.39 7.43 -7.63
CA PRO A 42 -11.05 6.90 -6.31
C PRO A 42 -12.17 6.02 -5.77
N ALA A 43 -11.83 5.10 -4.86
CA ALA A 43 -12.81 4.23 -4.21
C ALA A 43 -13.97 5.05 -3.61
N ALA A 44 -15.20 4.78 -4.06
CA ALA A 44 -16.40 5.53 -3.66
C ALA A 44 -16.77 5.36 -2.17
N ALA A 45 -16.22 4.34 -1.50
CA ALA A 45 -16.37 4.10 -0.08
C ALA A 45 -15.10 3.46 0.48
N ALA A 46 -14.81 3.71 1.76
CA ALA A 46 -13.61 3.18 2.41
C ALA A 46 -13.46 1.67 2.25
N ALA A 47 -14.55 0.91 2.42
CA ALA A 47 -14.56 -0.55 2.30
C ALA A 47 -14.07 -1.07 0.93
N LEU A 48 -14.27 -0.31 -0.15
CA LEU A 48 -13.84 -0.71 -1.49
C LEU A 48 -12.32 -0.65 -1.66
N GLY A 49 -11.63 0.13 -0.82
CA GLY A 49 -10.16 0.16 -0.77
C GLY A 49 -9.56 -0.99 0.04
N TRP A 50 -10.36 -1.89 0.61
CA TRP A 50 -9.89 -3.03 1.41
C TRP A 50 -10.27 -4.35 0.73
N PRO A 51 -9.42 -4.87 -0.18
CA PRO A 51 -9.68 -6.15 -0.83
C PRO A 51 -9.84 -7.29 0.18
N GLU A 52 -10.70 -8.25 -0.14
CA GLU A 52 -10.84 -9.47 0.65
C GLU A 52 -9.57 -10.31 0.55
N VAL A 53 -9.02 -10.70 1.71
CA VAL A 53 -7.85 -11.59 1.78
C VAL A 53 -8.32 -13.00 2.07
N ARG A 54 -8.10 -13.91 1.12
CA ARG A 54 -8.36 -15.34 1.28
C ARG A 54 -7.14 -16.05 1.86
N THR A 55 -7.37 -17.16 2.55
CA THR A 55 -6.27 -18.01 3.05
C THR A 55 -5.38 -18.49 1.90
N GLY A 56 -4.06 -18.44 2.11
CA GLY A 56 -3.05 -18.85 1.14
C GLY A 56 -2.70 -17.81 0.06
N THR A 57 -3.22 -16.58 0.16
CA THR A 57 -2.96 -15.50 -0.82
C THR A 57 -1.81 -14.58 -0.42
N TRP A 58 -1.28 -14.70 0.80
CA TRP A 58 -0.18 -13.87 1.28
C TRP A 58 1.03 -13.80 0.32
N PRO A 59 1.55 -14.90 -0.26
CA PRO A 59 2.70 -14.81 -1.17
C PRO A 59 2.43 -13.93 -2.39
N GLU A 60 1.22 -13.99 -2.94
CA GLU A 60 0.80 -13.17 -4.08
C GLU A 60 0.69 -11.69 -3.70
N ILE A 61 0.01 -11.39 -2.58
CA ILE A 61 -0.16 -10.03 -2.06
C ILE A 61 1.21 -9.38 -1.81
N HIS A 62 2.13 -10.13 -1.18
CA HIS A 62 3.47 -9.66 -0.89
C HIS A 62 4.27 -9.39 -2.17
N ALA A 63 4.21 -10.29 -3.17
CA ALA A 63 4.86 -10.09 -4.45
C ALA A 63 4.32 -8.84 -5.17
N ARG A 64 2.99 -8.67 -5.22
CA ARG A 64 2.35 -7.49 -5.83
C ARG A 64 2.72 -6.18 -5.14
N PHE A 65 2.86 -6.19 -3.81
CA PHE A 65 3.32 -5.01 -3.07
C PHE A 65 4.74 -4.61 -3.48
N LEU A 66 5.66 -5.57 -3.57
CA LEU A 66 7.04 -5.31 -4.00
C LEU A 66 7.11 -4.84 -5.45
N GLU A 67 6.31 -5.42 -6.33
CA GLU A 67 6.17 -4.97 -7.72
C GLU A 67 5.60 -3.55 -7.80
N GLY A 68 4.60 -3.21 -6.98
CA GLY A 68 4.06 -1.86 -6.84
C GLY A 68 5.12 -0.85 -6.41
N LEU A 69 5.98 -1.19 -5.45
CA LEU A 69 7.11 -0.34 -5.05
C LEU A 69 8.10 -0.12 -6.20
N ALA A 70 8.44 -1.18 -6.96
CA ALA A 70 9.35 -1.07 -8.10
C ALA A 70 8.75 -0.19 -9.22
N ARG A 71 7.45 -0.35 -9.52
CA ARG A 71 6.71 0.49 -10.47
C ARG A 71 6.68 1.95 -10.04
N ALA A 72 6.41 2.23 -8.76
CA ALA A 72 6.43 3.57 -8.21
C ALA A 72 7.82 4.22 -8.29
N ALA A 73 8.89 3.46 -8.02
CA ALA A 73 10.25 3.95 -8.15
C ALA A 73 10.62 4.31 -9.60
N ALA A 74 10.20 3.49 -10.57
CA ALA A 74 10.44 3.74 -11.99
C ALA A 74 9.74 5.00 -12.51
N LEU A 75 8.64 5.44 -11.89
CA LEU A 75 7.97 6.71 -12.22
C LEU A 75 8.82 7.95 -11.87
N GLY A 76 9.91 7.81 -11.11
CA GLY A 76 10.75 8.93 -10.66
C GLY A 76 11.30 9.80 -11.79
N GLU A 77 11.58 9.22 -12.96
CA GLU A 77 12.04 9.95 -14.16
C GLU A 77 11.02 10.98 -14.66
N ARG A 78 9.73 10.74 -14.37
CA ARG A 78 8.59 11.57 -14.78
C ARG A 78 8.08 12.47 -13.66
N SER A 79 8.80 12.57 -12.54
CA SER A 79 8.33 13.21 -11.30
C SER A 79 7.83 14.65 -11.46
N GLY A 80 8.36 15.42 -12.41
CA GLY A 80 7.91 16.79 -12.70
C GLY A 80 6.66 16.91 -13.58
N GLU A 81 6.18 15.82 -14.17
CA GLU A 81 5.00 15.82 -15.04
C GLU A 81 3.71 15.92 -14.23
N LEU A 82 2.74 16.70 -14.72
CA LEU A 82 1.37 16.67 -14.19
C LEU A 82 0.69 15.34 -14.52
N ILE A 83 -0.06 14.81 -13.56
CA ILE A 83 -0.94 13.67 -13.80
C ILE A 83 -2.02 14.07 -14.80
N SER A 84 -2.15 13.29 -15.87
CA SER A 84 -3.10 13.52 -16.94
C SER A 84 -3.79 12.22 -17.33
N PRO A 85 -5.14 12.14 -17.32
CA PRO A 85 -6.07 13.20 -16.92
C PRO A 85 -5.92 13.61 -15.46
N ALA A 86 -6.26 14.84 -15.10
CA ALA A 86 -6.22 15.33 -13.72
C ALA A 86 -7.09 14.47 -12.79
N ILE A 87 -6.71 14.33 -11.52
CA ILE A 87 -7.52 13.63 -10.53
C ILE A 87 -8.74 14.50 -10.20
N GLU A 88 -9.93 13.91 -10.29
CA GLU A 88 -11.23 14.56 -10.04
C GLU A 88 -11.49 14.75 -8.53
N PHE A 89 -10.51 15.31 -7.83
CA PHE A 89 -10.56 15.64 -6.42
C PHE A 89 -9.78 16.95 -6.24
N PRO A 90 -10.42 18.08 -5.87
CA PRO A 90 -9.78 19.39 -5.92
C PRO A 90 -8.41 19.50 -5.23
N PRO A 91 -8.17 18.88 -4.04
CA PRO A 91 -6.85 18.88 -3.42
C PRO A 91 -5.73 18.16 -4.20
N MET A 92 -6.10 17.33 -5.20
CA MET A 92 -5.17 16.57 -6.04
C MET A 92 -5.29 16.91 -7.54
N ALA A 93 -6.08 17.94 -7.91
CA ALA A 93 -6.34 18.27 -9.31
C ALA A 93 -5.08 18.70 -10.09
N HIS A 94 -4.05 19.15 -9.38
CA HIS A 94 -2.76 19.58 -9.94
C HIS A 94 -1.59 18.70 -9.50
N TYR A 95 -1.87 17.47 -9.05
CA TYR A 95 -0.82 16.55 -8.66
C TYR A 95 0.14 16.29 -9.82
N THR A 96 1.42 16.40 -9.51
CA THR A 96 2.51 15.83 -10.30
C THR A 96 2.65 14.33 -10.02
N VAL A 97 3.32 13.62 -10.93
CA VAL A 97 3.73 12.23 -10.71
C VAL A 97 4.59 12.11 -9.45
N GLY A 98 5.47 13.08 -9.20
CA GLY A 98 6.32 13.13 -8.00
C GLY A 98 5.49 13.23 -6.71
N GLU A 99 4.46 14.08 -6.68
CA GLU A 99 3.56 14.20 -5.53
C GLU A 99 2.76 12.91 -5.30
N ALA A 100 2.33 12.22 -6.36
CA ALA A 100 1.72 10.89 -6.21
C ALA A 100 2.70 9.86 -5.63
N ILE A 101 3.97 9.86 -6.05
CA ILE A 101 5.00 8.98 -5.47
C ILE A 101 5.19 9.28 -3.97
N VAL A 102 5.27 10.55 -3.59
CA VAL A 102 5.38 10.96 -2.18
C VAL A 102 4.15 10.53 -1.39
N HIS A 103 2.95 10.70 -1.95
CA HIS A 103 1.71 10.28 -1.31
C HIS A 103 1.69 8.75 -1.10
N MET A 104 2.02 7.96 -2.13
CA MET A 104 2.16 6.51 -1.99
C MET A 104 3.16 6.14 -0.88
N ALA A 105 4.31 6.82 -0.80
CA ALA A 105 5.28 6.59 0.25
C ALA A 105 4.72 6.91 1.65
N GLN A 106 4.07 8.05 1.83
CA GLN A 106 3.44 8.45 3.10
C GLN A 106 2.35 7.48 3.54
N HIS A 107 1.48 7.06 2.62
CA HIS A 107 0.42 6.08 2.87
C HIS A 107 1.02 4.72 3.27
N ASN A 108 2.01 4.23 2.53
CA ASN A 108 2.69 2.98 2.86
C ASN A 108 3.40 3.06 4.22
N SER A 109 4.04 4.18 4.55
CA SER A 109 4.66 4.38 5.87
C SER A 109 3.66 4.37 7.02
N HIS A 110 2.49 5.00 6.83
CA HIS A 110 1.40 4.95 7.81
C HIS A 110 0.97 3.51 8.12
N HIS A 111 0.74 2.71 7.07
CA HIS A 111 0.31 1.32 7.20
C HIS A 111 1.43 0.37 7.63
N LEU A 112 2.69 0.66 7.29
CA LEU A 112 3.84 -0.06 7.83
C LEU A 112 3.90 0.04 9.36
N GLY A 113 3.59 1.21 9.93
CA GLY A 113 3.45 1.37 11.38
C GLY A 113 2.41 0.41 11.98
N GLN A 114 1.26 0.25 11.32
CA GLN A 114 0.23 -0.72 11.74
C GLN A 114 0.72 -2.16 11.63
N VAL A 115 1.42 -2.52 10.55
CA VAL A 115 2.04 -3.85 10.39
C VAL A 115 3.06 -4.12 11.50
N ILE A 116 3.92 -3.16 11.83
CA ILE A 116 4.89 -3.28 12.92
C ILE A 116 4.19 -3.51 14.26
N LEU A 117 3.12 -2.78 14.55
CA LEU A 117 2.33 -2.96 15.77
C LEU A 117 1.74 -4.38 15.86
N LEU A 118 1.14 -4.90 14.79
CA LEU A 118 0.63 -6.27 14.77
C LEU A 118 1.75 -7.30 14.97
N ARG A 119 2.91 -7.10 14.33
CA ARG A 119 4.05 -7.99 14.53
C ARG A 119 4.57 -7.96 15.97
N ARG A 120 4.58 -6.80 16.64
CA ARG A 120 4.91 -6.69 18.08
C ARG A 120 3.92 -7.48 18.93
N LEU A 121 2.62 -7.31 18.69
CA LEU A 121 1.57 -8.05 19.41
C LEU A 121 1.66 -9.57 19.21
N MET A 122 2.17 -10.02 18.06
CA MET A 122 2.41 -11.44 17.76
C MET A 122 3.75 -11.97 18.32
N GLY A 123 4.60 -11.12 18.93
CA GLY A 123 5.96 -11.51 19.33
C GLY A 123 6.91 -11.76 18.14
N LEU A 124 6.59 -11.20 16.97
CA LEU A 124 7.33 -11.36 15.70
C LEU A 124 8.17 -10.11 15.33
N TRP A 125 8.34 -9.19 16.28
CA TRP A 125 9.13 -7.97 16.14
C TRP A 125 10.00 -7.72 17.38
N PRO A 126 11.30 -7.36 17.23
CA PRO A 126 12.02 -7.15 15.97
C PRO A 126 12.18 -8.44 15.15
N PRO A 127 12.39 -8.35 13.82
CA PRO A 127 12.72 -9.53 13.02
C PRO A 127 14.04 -10.15 13.53
N PRO A 128 14.23 -11.48 13.41
CA PRO A 128 15.46 -12.14 13.90
C PRO A 128 16.76 -11.60 13.31
N SER A 129 16.69 -11.03 12.10
CA SER A 129 17.82 -10.36 11.43
C SER A 129 18.22 -9.02 12.08
N GLY A 130 17.41 -8.47 12.99
CA GLY A 130 17.62 -7.15 13.58
C GLY A 130 17.57 -6.01 12.55
N SER A 131 18.28 -4.92 12.87
CA SER A 131 18.44 -3.66 12.10
C SER A 131 17.39 -2.56 12.40
N PHE A 132 17.34 -1.52 11.56
CA PHE A 132 16.41 -0.40 11.62
C PHE A 132 14.95 -0.89 11.77
N THR A 133 14.33 -0.56 12.92
CA THR A 133 13.03 -1.14 13.35
C THR A 133 11.87 -0.14 13.37
N TRP A 134 12.00 0.95 12.62
CA TRP A 134 11.05 2.05 12.52
C TRP A 134 10.29 2.01 11.21
#